data_AF-A0A437AJM3-F1
#
_entry.id   AF-A0A437AJM3-F1
#
_cell.length_a   1.000
_cell.length_b   1.000
_cell.length_c   1.000
_cell.angle_alpha   90.00
_cell.angle_beta   90.00
_cell.angle_gamma   90.00
#
_symmetry.space_group_name_H-M   'P 1'
#
loop_
_entity.id
_entity.type
_entity.pdbx_description
1 polymer ?
#
loop_
_entity_poly.entity_id
_entity_poly.type
_entity_poly.pdbx_seq_one_letter_code
_entity_poly.pdbx_strand_id
1 'polypeptide(L)'
;MIFMLILTLFNVYKFSINIAEYEEETKKDHEKTVLMIQHLEEQNDLKSLFEGARYFFVDIALCDLDNPILGEYYKIDMKYFYLICCRMQSALEKVFLHYKKNNPNDKFYTKYKTSIQLYLDNFRFTDIPKKSNTLYYTVLALIFFGGFFISIIISYFIKNK
;
A
#
# COMPACT_ATOMS: atom_id res chain seq x y z
N MET A 1 19.36 -10.52 -35.30
CA MET A 1 17.98 -10.37 -34.78
C MET A 1 17.68 -11.34 -33.64
N ILE A 2 17.87 -12.65 -33.82
CA ILE A 2 17.68 -13.68 -32.76
C ILE A 2 18.57 -13.43 -31.53
N PHE A 3 19.84 -13.08 -31.73
CA PHE A 3 20.77 -12.79 -30.61
C PHE A 3 20.36 -11.55 -29.79
N MET A 4 19.83 -10.51 -30.44
CA MET A 4 19.29 -9.34 -29.73
C MET A 4 18.04 -9.72 -28.93
N LEU A 5 17.13 -10.52 -29.49
CA LEU A 5 15.95 -11.02 -28.77
C LEU A 5 16.32 -11.85 -27.52
N ILE A 6 17.34 -12.71 -27.63
CA ILE A 6 17.84 -13.50 -26.50
C ILE A 6 18.41 -12.58 -25.41
N LEU A 7 19.21 -11.57 -25.77
CA LEU A 7 19.73 -10.59 -24.81
C LEU A 7 18.62 -9.76 -24.17
N THR A 8 17.61 -9.35 -24.92
CA THR A 8 16.45 -8.63 -24.37
C THR A 8 15.67 -9.50 -23.39
N LEU A 9 15.40 -10.76 -23.72
CA LEU A 9 14.73 -11.70 -22.82
C LEU A 9 15.55 -11.99 -21.56
N PHE A 10 16.87 -12.15 -21.69
CA PHE A 10 17.75 -12.39 -20.56
C PHE A 10 17.82 -11.18 -19.61
N ASN A 11 17.86 -9.96 -20.16
CA ASN A 11 17.82 -8.73 -19.36
C ASN A 11 16.47 -8.55 -18.66
N VAL A 12 15.35 -8.82 -19.34
CA VAL A 12 14.01 -8.80 -18.73
C VAL A 12 13.92 -9.84 -17.60
N TYR A 13 14.39 -11.07 -17.84
CA TYR A 13 14.41 -12.14 -16.84
C TYR A 13 15.26 -11.79 -15.60
N LYS A 14 16.47 -11.26 -15.81
CA LYS A 14 17.35 -10.82 -14.71
C LYS A 14 16.71 -9.67 -13.91
N PHE A 15 16.05 -8.73 -14.59
CA PHE A 15 15.34 -7.63 -13.93
C PHE A 15 14.15 -8.16 -13.11
N SER A 16 13.39 -9.13 -13.63
CA SER A 16 12.29 -9.76 -12.90
C SER A 16 12.76 -10.54 -11.67
N ILE A 17 13.91 -11.23 -11.72
CA ILE A 17 14.50 -11.90 -10.55
C ILE A 17 14.87 -10.87 -9.47
N ASN A 18 15.58 -9.81 -9.85
CA ASN A 18 15.99 -8.77 -8.89
C ASN A 18 14.79 -8.09 -8.21
N ILE A 19 13.64 -7.94 -8.90
CA ILE A 19 12.42 -7.40 -8.31
C ILE A 19 11.81 -8.40 -7.31
N ALA A 20 11.78 -9.71 -7.64
CA ALA A 20 11.21 -10.72 -6.77
C ALA A 20 12.05 -10.91 -5.48
N GLU A 21 13.37 -10.94 -5.60
CA GLU A 21 14.29 -10.98 -4.45
C GLU A 21 14.10 -9.74 -3.55
N TYR A 22 13.99 -8.56 -4.16
CA TYR A 22 13.71 -7.33 -3.43
C TYR A 22 12.35 -7.36 -2.72
N GLU A 23 11.29 -7.84 -3.38
CA GLU A 23 9.98 -7.98 -2.73
C GLU A 23 10.04 -8.92 -1.52
N GLU A 24 10.80 -10.02 -1.62
CA GLU A 24 10.97 -10.96 -0.51
C GLU A 24 11.75 -10.35 0.66
N GLU A 25 12.83 -9.60 0.38
CA GLU A 25 13.60 -8.89 1.40
C GLU A 25 12.75 -7.82 2.10
N THR A 26 12.07 -6.98 1.31
CA THR A 26 11.16 -5.94 1.80
C THR A 26 10.05 -6.53 2.67
N LYS A 27 9.50 -7.68 2.26
CA LYS A 27 8.50 -8.41 3.04
C LYS A 27 9.04 -8.88 4.39
N LYS A 28 10.26 -9.42 4.43
CA LYS A 28 10.88 -9.89 5.68
C LYS A 28 11.12 -8.74 6.66
N ASP A 29 11.59 -7.60 6.17
CA ASP A 29 11.79 -6.43 7.01
C ASP A 29 10.47 -5.86 7.50
N HIS A 30 9.44 -5.84 6.65
CA HIS A 30 8.08 -5.50 7.05
C HIS A 30 7.55 -6.40 8.18
N GLU A 31 7.71 -7.71 8.07
CA GLU A 31 7.26 -8.66 9.09
C GLU A 31 7.94 -8.39 10.44
N LYS A 32 9.23 -8.04 10.45
CA LYS A 32 9.94 -7.63 11.68
C LYS A 32 9.33 -6.36 12.28
N THR A 33 9.03 -5.35 11.47
CA THR A 33 8.41 -4.11 11.95
C THR A 33 7.01 -4.37 12.52
N VAL A 34 6.22 -5.23 11.88
CA VAL A 34 4.90 -5.63 12.39
C VAL A 34 5.00 -6.33 13.74
N LEU A 35 5.98 -7.22 13.92
CA LEU A 35 6.24 -7.89 15.19
C LEU A 35 6.68 -6.88 16.28
N MET A 36 7.51 -5.89 15.93
CA MET A 36 7.87 -4.81 16.85
C MET A 36 6.63 -4.01 17.28
N ILE A 37 5.74 -3.65 16.36
CA ILE A 37 4.50 -2.93 16.68
C ILE A 37 3.59 -3.78 17.58
N GLN A 38 3.48 -5.09 17.32
CA GLN A 38 2.76 -6.02 18.18
C GLN A 38 3.33 -6.03 19.60
N HIS A 39 4.65 -6.08 19.74
CA HIS A 39 5.29 -6.05 21.05
C HIS A 39 4.98 -4.74 21.79
N LEU A 40 5.07 -3.58 21.12
CA LEU A 40 4.72 -2.29 21.73
C LEU A 40 3.25 -2.21 22.16
N GLU A 41 2.34 -2.79 21.37
CA GLU A 41 0.92 -2.90 21.72
C GLU A 41 0.71 -3.75 22.98
N GLU A 42 1.35 -4.92 23.06
CA GLU A 42 1.27 -5.81 24.22
C GLU A 42 1.79 -5.15 25.50
N GLN A 43 2.87 -4.37 25.39
CA GLN A 43 3.43 -3.59 26.50
C GLN A 43 2.60 -2.32 26.83
N ASN A 44 1.55 -2.01 26.07
CA ASN A 44 0.82 -0.75 26.15
C ASN A 44 1.77 0.48 26.12
N ASP A 45 2.80 0.45 25.27
CA ASP A 45 3.76 1.55 25.15
C ASP A 45 3.22 2.65 24.22
N LEU A 46 2.38 3.51 24.79
CA LEU A 46 1.75 4.62 24.07
C LEU A 46 2.78 5.59 23.47
N LYS A 47 3.89 5.81 24.18
CA LYS A 47 4.92 6.77 23.76
C LYS A 47 5.64 6.28 22.52
N SER A 48 6.11 5.04 22.53
CA SER A 48 6.84 4.47 21.40
C SER A 48 5.95 4.33 20.17
N LEU A 49 4.68 3.95 20.35
CA LEU A 49 3.70 3.90 19.25
C LEU A 49 3.44 5.29 18.64
N PHE A 50 3.27 6.32 19.48
CA PHE A 50 3.05 7.69 19.00
C PHE A 50 4.27 8.24 18.25
N GLU A 51 5.48 8.04 18.79
CA GLU A 51 6.71 8.46 18.13
C GLU A 51 6.91 7.72 16.79
N GLY A 52 6.67 6.41 16.76
CA GLY A 52 6.72 5.62 15.53
C GLY A 52 5.73 6.12 14.47
N ALA A 53 4.48 6.38 14.86
CA ALA A 53 3.48 6.95 13.94
C ALA A 53 3.91 8.34 13.41
N ARG A 54 4.52 9.16 14.26
CA ARG A 54 5.04 10.47 13.86
C ARG A 54 6.18 10.36 12.84
N TYR A 55 7.11 9.43 13.03
CA TYR A 55 8.19 9.20 12.06
C TYR A 55 7.64 8.75 10.71
N PHE A 56 6.76 7.75 10.69
CA PHE A 56 6.16 7.29 9.43
C PHE A 56 5.37 8.38 8.72
N PHE A 57 4.68 9.25 9.46
CA PHE A 57 3.98 10.39 8.86
C PHE A 57 4.94 11.37 8.16
N VAL A 58 6.09 11.66 8.77
CA VAL A 58 7.13 12.51 8.17
C VAL A 58 7.74 11.86 6.94
N ASP A 59 8.04 10.55 7.02
CA ASP A 59 8.62 9.81 5.89
C ASP A 59 7.70 9.81 4.66
N ILE A 60 6.38 9.67 4.85
CA ILE A 60 5.40 9.81 3.74
C ILE A 60 5.51 11.17 3.08
N ALA A 61 5.46 12.22 3.90
CA ALA A 61 5.47 13.60 3.40
C ALA A 61 6.75 13.91 2.62
N LEU A 62 7.88 13.28 2.96
CA LEU A 62 9.16 13.45 2.28
C LEU A 62 9.29 12.56 1.03
N CYS A 63 8.78 11.32 1.07
CA CYS A 63 8.86 10.38 -0.05
C CYS A 63 8.02 10.79 -1.27
N ASP A 64 6.90 11.47 -1.08
CA ASP A 64 6.03 11.93 -2.18
C ASP A 64 6.59 13.15 -2.94
N LEU A 65 7.61 13.84 -2.42
CA LEU A 65 8.07 15.12 -2.98
C LEU A 65 9.19 15.00 -4.03
N ASP A 66 10.01 13.94 -4.02
CA ASP A 66 11.31 13.97 -4.73
C ASP A 66 11.54 12.92 -5.82
N ASN A 67 10.60 12.00 -6.12
CA ASN A 67 10.87 10.94 -7.10
C ASN A 67 9.83 10.81 -8.24
N PRO A 68 10.09 11.36 -9.44
CA PRO A 68 9.20 11.27 -10.60
C PRO A 68 9.20 9.90 -11.30
N ILE A 69 9.97 8.91 -10.82
CA ILE A 69 10.05 7.57 -11.43
C ILE A 69 9.41 6.55 -10.48
N LEU A 70 8.09 6.40 -10.61
CA LEU A 70 7.30 5.35 -9.96
C LEU A 70 7.62 3.96 -10.57
N GLY A 71 8.82 3.44 -10.27
CA GLY A 71 9.27 2.10 -10.67
C GLY A 71 8.58 0.98 -9.86
N GLU A 72 8.74 -0.28 -10.29
CA GLU A 72 8.21 -1.45 -9.58
C GLU A 72 8.72 -1.57 -8.14
N TYR A 73 9.97 -1.19 -7.87
CA TYR A 73 10.56 -1.14 -6.53
C TYR A 73 9.78 -0.20 -5.59
N TYR A 74 9.47 1.02 -6.04
CA TYR A 74 8.68 1.98 -5.26
C TYR A 74 7.26 1.48 -4.98
N LYS A 75 6.63 0.77 -5.94
CA LYS A 75 5.30 0.15 -5.71
C LYS A 75 5.35 -0.91 -4.61
N ILE A 76 6.43 -1.69 -4.58
CA ILE A 76 6.67 -2.69 -3.53
C ILE A 76 6.84 -1.98 -2.18
N ASP A 77 7.71 -0.96 -2.11
CA ASP A 77 7.95 -0.21 -0.88
C ASP A 77 6.67 0.41 -0.33
N MET A 78 5.91 1.13 -1.17
CA MET A 78 4.66 1.77 -0.76
C MET A 78 3.60 0.76 -0.32
N LYS A 79 3.52 -0.41 -0.98
CA LYS A 79 2.62 -1.50 -0.58
C LYS A 79 2.90 -1.95 0.85
N TYR A 80 4.15 -2.23 1.20
CA TYR A 80 4.50 -2.70 2.54
C TYR A 80 4.48 -1.58 3.58
N PHE A 81 4.95 -0.39 3.22
CA PHE A 81 4.92 0.77 4.07
C PHE A 81 3.49 1.14 4.50
N TYR A 82 2.53 1.08 3.57
CA TYR A 82 1.12 1.30 3.88
C TYR A 82 0.59 0.32 4.93
N LEU A 83 0.92 -0.97 4.79
CA LEU A 83 0.53 -2.00 5.75
C LEU A 83 1.10 -1.72 7.15
N ILE A 84 2.34 -1.21 7.24
CA ILE A 84 2.95 -0.80 8.52
C ILE A 84 2.15 0.34 9.14
N CYS A 85 1.81 1.37 8.34
CA CYS A 85 1.04 2.53 8.81
C CYS A 85 -0.33 2.10 9.35
N CYS A 86 -1.06 1.24 8.64
CA CYS A 86 -2.33 0.69 9.13
C CYS A 86 -2.16 -0.05 10.46
N ARG A 87 -1.15 -0.91 10.56
CA ARG A 87 -0.90 -1.71 11.77
C ARG A 87 -0.53 -0.83 12.95
N MET A 88 0.33 0.17 12.74
CA MET A 88 0.74 1.17 13.72
C MET A 88 -0.46 1.99 14.19
N GLN A 89 -1.29 2.46 13.27
CA GLN A 89 -2.50 3.24 13.60
C GLN A 89 -3.48 2.43 14.45
N SER A 90 -3.71 1.17 14.09
CA SER A 90 -4.58 0.26 14.86
C SER A 90 -4.01 -0.04 16.26
N ALA A 91 -2.70 -0.29 16.39
CA ALA A 91 -2.05 -0.47 17.68
C ALA A 91 -2.17 0.78 18.56
N LEU A 92 -1.88 1.95 17.97
CA LEU A 92 -1.95 3.24 18.64
C LEU A 92 -3.37 3.52 19.14
N GLU A 93 -4.40 3.28 18.33
CA GLU A 93 -5.80 3.44 18.73
C GLU A 93 -6.15 2.55 19.93
N LYS A 94 -5.77 1.28 19.88
CA LYS A 94 -6.05 0.34 20.98
C LYS A 94 -5.37 0.75 22.28
N VAL A 95 -4.08 1.09 22.24
CA VAL A 95 -3.33 1.51 23.43
C VAL A 95 -3.82 2.87 23.93
N PHE A 96 -4.16 3.79 23.02
CA PHE A 96 -4.77 5.07 23.39
C PHE A 96 -6.09 4.88 24.17
N LEU A 97 -6.97 3.99 23.69
CA LEU A 97 -8.20 3.64 24.40
C LEU A 97 -7.93 2.98 25.76
N HIS A 98 -6.89 2.14 25.86
CA HIS A 98 -6.45 1.58 27.13
C HIS A 98 -6.08 2.67 28.14
N TYR A 99 -5.26 3.66 27.75
CA TYR A 99 -4.90 4.77 28.65
C TYR A 99 -6.10 5.64 29.00
N LYS A 100 -6.98 5.93 28.03
CA LYS A 100 -8.20 6.69 28.26
C LYS A 100 -9.09 6.08 29.35
N LYS A 101 -9.19 4.75 29.39
CA LYS A 101 -10.03 4.02 30.34
C LYS A 101 -9.32 3.74 31.68
N ASN A 102 -8.08 3.28 31.61
CA ASN A 102 -7.39 2.71 32.78
C ASN A 102 -6.40 3.68 33.43
N ASN A 103 -5.76 4.56 32.65
CA ASN A 103 -4.70 5.47 33.11
C ASN A 103 -4.91 6.91 32.60
N PRO A 104 -6.06 7.56 32.85
CA PRO A 104 -6.40 8.85 32.24
C PRO A 104 -5.52 10.02 32.70
N ASN A 105 -4.82 9.87 33.83
CA ASN A 105 -3.94 10.88 34.43
C ASN A 105 -2.46 10.66 34.10
N ASP A 106 -2.13 9.68 33.24
CA ASP A 106 -0.75 9.46 32.81
C ASP A 106 -0.16 10.73 32.16
N LYS A 107 1.10 11.05 32.49
CA LYS A 107 1.75 12.30 32.06
C LYS A 107 1.89 12.41 30.55
N PHE A 108 2.19 11.29 29.88
CA PHE A 108 2.36 11.29 28.43
C PHE A 108 1.02 11.37 27.72
N TYR A 109 0.06 10.53 28.13
CA TYR A 109 -1.30 10.53 27.60
C TYR A 109 -1.95 11.91 27.74
N THR A 110 -1.93 12.51 28.93
CA THR A 110 -2.55 13.83 29.17
C THR A 110 -1.96 14.92 28.29
N LYS A 111 -0.66 14.88 28.03
CA LYS A 111 0.05 15.83 27.16
C LYS A 111 -0.31 15.66 25.68
N TYR A 112 -0.42 14.43 25.18
CA TYR A 112 -0.54 14.16 23.75
C TYR A 112 -1.91 13.63 23.30
N LYS A 113 -2.87 13.44 24.19
CA LYS A 113 -4.18 12.83 23.87
C LYS A 113 -4.90 13.50 22.71
N THR A 114 -4.85 14.84 22.65
CA THR A 114 -5.51 15.61 21.59
C THR A 114 -4.82 15.38 20.26
N SER A 115 -3.49 15.39 20.22
CA SER A 115 -2.72 15.15 18.99
C SER A 115 -2.91 13.72 18.48
N ILE A 116 -2.91 12.73 19.38
CA ILE A 116 -3.16 11.33 19.04
C ILE A 116 -4.58 11.18 18.47
N GLN A 117 -5.59 11.75 19.14
CA GLN A 117 -6.97 11.71 18.66
C GLN A 117 -7.11 12.37 17.28
N LEU A 118 -6.54 13.56 17.08
CA LEU A 118 -6.53 14.25 15.78
C LEU A 118 -5.88 13.40 14.69
N TYR A 119 -4.76 12.74 15.00
CA TYR A 119 -4.11 11.83 14.06
C TYR A 119 -5.01 10.65 13.67
N LEU A 120 -5.60 9.96 14.66
CA LEU A 120 -6.46 8.80 14.44
C LEU A 120 -7.76 9.13 13.71
N ASP A 121 -8.30 10.33 13.91
CA ASP A 121 -9.55 10.77 13.29
C ASP A 121 -9.35 11.24 11.85
N ASN A 122 -8.23 11.88 11.53
CA ASN A 122 -8.04 12.58 10.25
C ASN A 122 -7.11 11.85 9.27
N PHE A 123 -6.23 10.96 9.74
CA PHE A 123 -5.21 10.31 8.91
C PHE A 123 -5.42 8.80 8.83
N ARG A 124 -6.65 8.37 8.54
CA ARG A 124 -6.98 6.94 8.40
C ARG A 124 -6.43 6.39 7.10
N PHE A 125 -5.47 5.47 7.21
CA PHE A 125 -4.99 4.65 6.11
C PHE A 125 -6.00 3.53 5.79
N THR A 126 -7.27 3.86 5.59
CA THR A 126 -8.32 2.92 5.14
C THR A 126 -8.59 3.02 3.64
N ASP A 127 -8.18 4.12 3.01
CA ASP A 127 -8.42 4.42 1.60
C ASP A 127 -7.26 3.94 0.72
N ILE A 128 -6.99 2.64 0.74
CA ILE A 128 -6.24 2.04 -0.37
C ILE A 128 -7.14 2.23 -1.59
N PRO A 129 -6.67 2.83 -2.70
CA PRO A 129 -7.35 2.62 -3.97
C PRO A 129 -7.30 1.11 -4.21
N LYS A 130 -8.41 0.42 -3.92
CA LYS A 130 -8.64 -1.00 -4.22
C LYS A 130 -7.99 -1.23 -5.58
N LYS A 131 -6.95 -2.09 -5.62
CA LYS A 131 -6.16 -2.46 -6.80
C LYS A 131 -6.92 -2.08 -8.05
N SER A 132 -6.42 -1.09 -8.80
CA SER A 132 -6.97 -0.72 -10.10
C SER A 132 -7.44 -1.98 -10.80
N ASN A 133 -8.75 -2.10 -10.99
CA ASN A 133 -9.40 -3.31 -11.46
C ASN A 133 -9.22 -3.42 -12.98
N THR A 134 -8.01 -3.10 -13.48
CA THR A 134 -7.66 -3.00 -14.90
C THR A 134 -8.09 -4.27 -15.62
N LEU A 135 -7.95 -5.43 -14.99
CA LEU A 135 -8.37 -6.72 -15.55
C LEU A 135 -9.89 -6.82 -15.73
N TYR A 136 -10.68 -6.33 -14.76
CA TYR A 136 -12.13 -6.24 -14.86
C TYR A 136 -12.57 -5.27 -15.96
N TYR A 137 -11.93 -4.08 -16.05
CA TYR A 137 -12.21 -3.11 -17.11
C TYR A 137 -11.77 -3.60 -18.50
N THR A 138 -10.67 -4.35 -18.60
CA THR A 138 -10.23 -4.99 -19.85
C THR A 138 -11.24 -6.04 -20.31
N VAL A 139 -11.77 -6.87 -19.40
CA VAL A 139 -12.83 -7.85 -19.74
C VAL A 139 -14.10 -7.14 -20.20
N LEU A 140 -14.52 -6.07 -19.52
CA LEU A 140 -15.66 -5.26 -19.96
C LEU A 140 -15.45 -4.63 -21.34
N ALA A 141 -14.26 -4.08 -21.59
CA ALA A 141 -13.90 -3.52 -22.89
C ALA A 141 -13.95 -4.60 -24.00
N LEU A 142 -13.41 -5.80 -23.74
CA LEU A 142 -13.46 -6.91 -24.69
C LEU A 142 -14.89 -7.36 -25.01
N ILE A 143 -15.77 -7.43 -24.00
CA ILE A 143 -17.20 -7.76 -24.20
C ILE A 143 -17.87 -6.67 -25.05
N PHE A 144 -17.61 -5.39 -24.74
CA PHE A 144 -18.16 -4.26 -25.48
C PHE A 144 -17.71 -4.26 -26.95
N PHE A 145 -16.39 -4.37 -27.20
CA PHE A 145 -15.86 -4.44 -28.56
C PHE A 145 -16.36 -5.68 -29.30
N GLY A 146 -16.45 -6.83 -28.63
CA GLY A 146 -17.01 -8.06 -29.20
C GLY A 146 -18.45 -7.87 -29.69
N GLY A 147 -19.32 -7.29 -28.85
CA GLY A 147 -20.71 -6.99 -29.22
C GLY A 147 -20.81 -5.95 -30.35
N PHE A 148 -19.94 -4.94 -30.34
CA PHE A 148 -19.87 -3.91 -31.38
C PHE A 148 -19.47 -4.49 -32.74
N PHE A 149 -18.43 -5.32 -32.80
CA PHE A 149 -17.99 -5.95 -34.04
C PHE A 149 -19.02 -6.95 -34.59
N ILE A 150 -19.66 -7.75 -33.74
CA ILE A 150 -20.74 -8.66 -34.16
C ILE A 150 -21.89 -7.86 -34.78
N SER A 151 -22.27 -6.73 -34.18
CA SER A 151 -23.34 -5.86 -34.69
C SER A 151 -23.00 -5.27 -36.06
N ILE A 152 -21.73 -4.88 -36.29
CA ILE A 152 -21.25 -4.42 -37.60
C ILE A 152 -21.30 -5.57 -38.63
N ILE A 153 -20.83 -6.77 -38.26
CA ILE A 153 -20.82 -7.93 -39.16
C ILE A 153 -22.25 -8.31 -39.58
N ILE A 154 -23.19 -8.38 -38.63
CA ILE A 154 -24.60 -8.64 -38.91
C ILE A 154 -25.17 -7.55 -39.84
N SER A 155 -24.91 -6.29 -39.53
CA SER A 155 -25.37 -5.16 -40.37
C SER A 155 -24.80 -5.22 -41.79
N TYR A 156 -23.53 -5.62 -41.94
CA TYR A 156 -22.89 -5.81 -43.25
C TYR A 156 -23.55 -6.93 -44.05
N PHE A 157 -23.82 -8.08 -43.43
CA PHE A 157 -24.50 -9.20 -44.09
C PHE A 157 -25.96 -8.90 -44.43
N ILE A 158 -26.66 -8.11 -43.61
CA ILE A 158 -28.02 -7.65 -43.93
C ILE A 158 -28.00 -6.67 -45.12
N LYS A 159 -27.02 -5.77 -45.17
CA LYS A 159 -26.94 -4.72 -46.20
C LYS A 159 -26.42 -5.21 -47.56
N ASN A 160 -25.62 -6.28 -47.58
CA ASN A 160 -25.09 -6.91 -48.79
C ASN A 160 -25.87 -8.17 -49.23
N LYS A 161 -27.11 -8.31 -48.76
CA LYS A 161 -28.09 -9.29 -49.23
C LYS A 161 -29.14 -8.57 -50.07
#